data_AF-A0A0M3J275-F1
#
_entry.id   AF-A0A0M3J275-F1
#
_cell.length_a   1.000
_cell.length_b   1.000
_cell.length_c   1.000
_cell.angle_alpha   90.00
_cell.angle_beta   90.00
_cell.angle_gamma   90.00
#
_symmetry.space_group_name_H-M   'P 1'
#
loop_
_entity.id
_entity.type
_entity.pdbx_description
1 polymer ?
#
loop_
_entity_poly.entity_id
_entity_poly.type
_entity_poly.pdbx_seq_one_letter_code
_entity_poly.pdbx_strand_id
1 'polypeptide(L)'
;VPPEAPSHAEDWQQIFADLEEVVINGNTHWHHPNFFAYFPTACSYQAIMADILSGGLASIGFTWKSSPSMTELELRMTDWLAKAFGLPADFLNDHNGPGAGIIQSTASDATFVAILAARGRMVEVIS
;
A
#
# COMPACT_ATOMS: atom_id res chain seq x y z
N VAL A 1 9.61 8.30 -26.73
CA VAL A 1 10.56 7.66 -25.77
C VAL A 1 11.64 6.93 -26.55
N PRO A 2 12.93 7.20 -26.29
CA PRO A 2 14.05 6.52 -26.96
C PRO A 2 14.11 5.02 -26.63
N PRO A 3 14.71 4.18 -27.50
CA PRO A 3 14.76 2.73 -27.32
C PRO A 3 15.81 2.27 -26.30
N GLU A 4 16.78 3.13 -25.96
CA GLU A 4 17.86 2.85 -25.01
C GLU A 4 17.90 3.94 -23.93
N ALA A 5 18.37 3.57 -22.74
CA ALA A 5 18.54 4.51 -21.62
C ALA A 5 19.68 5.51 -21.93
N PRO A 6 19.58 6.76 -21.44
CA PRO A 6 20.61 7.76 -21.68
C PRO A 6 21.93 7.36 -21.00
N SER A 7 23.05 7.59 -21.67
CA SER A 7 24.40 7.33 -21.11
C SER A 7 24.87 8.40 -20.12
N HIS A 8 24.18 9.54 -20.08
CA HIS A 8 24.48 10.68 -19.23
C HIS A 8 23.21 11.20 -18.57
N ALA A 9 23.36 11.88 -17.42
CA ALA A 9 22.23 12.49 -16.75
C ALA A 9 21.61 13.60 -17.60
N GLU A 10 20.28 13.66 -17.59
CA GLU A 10 19.50 14.70 -18.25
C GLU A 10 19.11 15.78 -17.23
N ASP A 11 18.84 16.99 -17.74
CA ASP A 11 18.37 18.09 -16.88
C ASP A 11 16.93 17.84 -16.43
N TRP A 12 16.60 18.16 -15.18
CA TRP A 12 15.27 17.92 -14.64
C TRP A 12 14.17 18.60 -15.46
N GLN A 13 14.44 19.77 -16.01
CA GLN A 13 13.47 20.54 -16.79
C GLN A 13 13.14 19.84 -18.11
N GLN A 14 14.09 19.09 -18.68
CA GLN A 14 13.86 18.28 -19.87
C GLN A 14 12.96 17.08 -19.53
N ILE A 15 13.28 16.36 -18.44
CA ILE A 15 12.48 15.21 -17.96
C ILE A 15 11.04 15.65 -17.64
N PHE A 16 10.88 16.81 -17.00
CA PHE A 16 9.57 17.31 -16.61
C PHE A 16 8.75 17.79 -17.82
N ALA A 17 9.40 18.35 -18.84
CA ALA A 17 8.74 18.77 -20.07
C ALA A 17 8.12 17.59 -20.84
N ASP A 18 8.74 16.41 -20.77
CA ASP A 18 8.23 15.20 -21.43
C ASP A 18 6.94 14.65 -20.80
N LEU A 19 6.62 15.02 -19.56
CA LEU A 19 5.49 14.45 -18.82
C LEU A 19 4.16 14.67 -19.54
N GLU A 20 3.92 15.86 -20.08
CA GLU A 20 2.65 16.17 -20.72
C GLU A 20 2.46 15.40 -22.04
N GLU A 21 3.45 15.49 -22.93
CA GLU A 21 3.40 14.86 -24.26
C GLU A 21 3.39 13.34 -24.17
N VAL A 22 4.26 12.77 -23.33
CA VAL A 22 4.52 11.32 -23.31
C VAL A 22 3.62 10.58 -22.34
N VAL A 23 3.40 11.13 -21.13
CA VAL A 23 2.69 10.42 -20.06
C VAL A 23 1.24 10.85 -20.00
N ILE A 24 0.95 12.15 -19.84
CA ILE A 24 -0.42 12.62 -19.58
C ILE A 24 -1.34 12.32 -20.77
N ASN A 25 -0.92 12.66 -22.00
CA ASN A 25 -1.72 12.45 -23.20
C ASN A 25 -1.91 10.96 -23.56
N GLY A 26 -0.98 10.09 -23.12
CA GLY A 26 -1.03 8.65 -23.35
C GLY A 26 -1.76 7.86 -22.27
N ASN A 27 -2.11 8.50 -21.15
CA ASN A 27 -2.66 7.80 -19.99
C ASN A 27 -4.19 7.72 -20.02
N THR A 28 -4.72 6.66 -19.42
CA THR A 28 -6.15 6.61 -19.09
C THR A 28 -6.39 7.47 -17.86
N HIS A 29 -7.27 8.47 -17.97
CA HIS A 29 -7.56 9.39 -16.86
C HIS A 29 -8.54 8.77 -15.84
N TRP A 30 -8.04 7.90 -14.97
CA TRP A 30 -8.82 7.19 -13.94
C TRP A 30 -9.62 8.10 -13.00
N HIS A 31 -9.15 9.33 -12.77
CA HIS A 31 -9.82 10.31 -11.91
C HIS A 31 -10.73 11.29 -12.66
N HIS A 32 -10.92 11.11 -13.97
CA HIS A 32 -11.85 11.94 -14.74
C HIS A 32 -13.30 11.64 -14.30
N PRO A 33 -14.16 12.65 -14.11
CA PRO A 33 -15.53 12.45 -13.59
C PRO A 33 -16.42 11.58 -14.48
N ASN A 34 -16.06 11.44 -15.76
CA ASN A 34 -16.76 10.59 -16.72
C ASN A 34 -16.07 9.23 -16.97
N PHE A 35 -15.15 8.81 -16.11
CA PHE A 35 -14.51 7.50 -16.19
C PHE A 35 -15.25 6.49 -15.31
N PHE A 36 -15.88 5.49 -15.93
CA PHE A 36 -16.75 4.52 -15.24
C PHE A 36 -16.31 3.06 -15.43
N ALA A 37 -15.04 2.81 -15.79
CA ALA A 37 -14.52 1.46 -15.95
C ALA A 37 -14.01 0.88 -14.62
N TYR A 38 -14.12 -0.44 -14.45
CA TYR A 38 -13.66 -1.20 -13.28
C TYR A 38 -14.18 -0.64 -11.94
N PHE A 39 -13.29 -0.41 -10.98
CA PHE A 39 -13.55 0.22 -9.69
C PHE A 39 -12.71 1.50 -9.58
N PRO A 40 -13.21 2.52 -8.85
CA PRO A 40 -12.49 3.78 -8.69
C PRO A 40 -11.17 3.56 -7.94
N THR A 41 -10.12 4.25 -8.39
CA THR A 41 -8.85 4.34 -7.67
C THR A 41 -8.97 5.40 -6.58
N ALA A 42 -8.74 5.01 -5.32
CA ALA A 42 -8.79 5.94 -4.20
C ALA A 42 -7.63 6.94 -4.29
N CYS A 43 -7.93 8.23 -4.23
CA CYS A 43 -6.92 9.28 -4.19
C CYS A 43 -7.47 10.48 -3.41
N SER A 44 -6.66 11.04 -2.50
CA SER A 44 -6.97 12.24 -1.74
C SER A 44 -5.70 13.07 -1.57
N TYR A 45 -5.86 14.37 -1.35
CA TYR A 45 -4.72 15.26 -1.12
C TYR A 45 -3.88 14.82 0.10
N GLN A 46 -4.55 14.33 1.14
CA GLN A 46 -3.91 13.81 2.34
C GLN A 46 -3.09 12.56 2.06
N ALA A 47 -3.60 11.63 1.22
CA ALA A 47 -2.85 10.44 0.81
C ALA A 47 -1.61 10.80 0.00
N ILE A 48 -1.72 11.73 -0.96
CA ILE A 48 -0.57 12.20 -1.76
C ILE A 48 0.52 12.80 -0.85
N MET A 49 0.16 13.63 0.12
CA MET A 49 1.13 14.19 1.07
C MET A 49 1.78 13.11 1.94
N ALA A 50 1.00 12.11 2.38
CA ALA A 50 1.52 10.99 3.14
C ALA A 50 2.52 10.16 2.33
N ASP A 51 2.26 9.92 1.04
CA ASP A 51 3.16 9.19 0.16
C ASP A 51 4.48 9.93 -0.07
N ILE A 52 4.44 11.26 -0.25
CA ILE A 52 5.65 12.10 -0.35
C ILE A 52 6.49 12.00 0.92
N LEU A 53 5.85 12.09 2.10
CA LEU A 53 6.55 11.99 3.39
C LEU A 53 7.12 10.58 3.60
N SER A 54 6.35 9.54 3.30
CA SER A 54 6.77 8.14 3.41
C SER A 54 7.98 7.86 2.51
N GLY A 55 7.92 8.30 1.25
CA GLY A 55 9.02 8.18 0.30
C GLY A 55 10.27 8.96 0.71
N GLY A 56 10.10 10.16 1.28
CA GLY A 56 11.21 10.98 1.78
C GLY A 56 11.88 10.39 3.03
N LEU A 57 11.12 9.74 3.92
CA LEU A 57 11.68 9.06 5.09
C LEU A 57 12.44 7.78 4.71
N ALA A 58 11.99 7.08 3.65
CA ALA A 58 12.60 5.85 3.15
C ALA A 58 12.91 4.80 4.24
N SER A 59 12.10 4.78 5.31
CA SER A 59 12.30 3.89 6.46
C SER A 59 11.89 2.46 6.12
N ILE A 60 12.63 1.47 6.63
CA ILE A 60 12.37 0.05 6.37
C ILE A 60 11.93 -0.64 7.69
N GLY A 61 10.66 -1.03 7.75
CA GLY A 61 10.01 -1.61 8.94
C GLY A 61 9.97 -3.14 9.00
N PHE A 62 11.03 -3.85 8.59
CA PHE A 62 11.04 -5.33 8.61
C PHE A 62 11.01 -5.93 10.02
N THR A 63 11.36 -5.15 11.04
CA THR A 63 11.15 -5.51 12.46
C THR A 63 10.72 -4.27 13.24
N TRP A 64 10.07 -4.48 14.39
CA TRP A 64 9.78 -3.37 15.31
C TRP A 64 11.04 -2.58 15.69
N LYS A 65 12.19 -3.24 15.89
CA LYS A 65 13.45 -2.57 16.23
C LYS A 65 14.01 -1.70 15.10
N SER A 66 13.68 -1.99 13.84
CA SER A 66 14.16 -1.21 12.70
C SER A 66 13.33 0.06 12.47
N SER A 67 12.05 0.05 12.84
CA SER A 67 11.17 1.23 12.78
C SER A 67 9.98 1.09 13.75
N PRO A 68 10.15 1.43 15.04
CA PRO A 68 9.09 1.28 16.04
C PRO A 68 7.84 2.10 15.71
N SER A 69 8.03 3.33 15.23
CA SER A 69 6.95 4.24 14.87
C SER A 69 6.10 3.71 13.72
N MET A 70 6.71 3.05 12.74
CA MET A 70 5.97 2.45 11.62
C MET A 70 5.07 1.32 12.10
N THR A 71 5.62 0.38 12.87
CA THR A 71 4.86 -0.74 13.42
C THR A 71 3.74 -0.26 14.34
N GLU A 72 4.02 0.64 15.28
CA GLU A 72 3.01 1.13 16.23
C GLU A 72 1.89 1.92 15.53
N LEU A 73 2.25 2.73 14.53
CA LEU A 73 1.25 3.49 13.76
C LEU A 73 0.34 2.56 12.98
N GLU A 74 0.88 1.53 12.33
CA GLU A 74 0.09 0.53 11.58
C GLU A 74 -0.92 -0.18 12.48
N LEU A 75 -0.51 -0.64 13.65
CA LEU A 75 -1.39 -1.31 14.62
C LEU A 75 -2.54 -0.38 15.07
N ARG A 76 -2.24 0.89 15.35
CA ARG A 76 -3.27 1.85 15.77
C ARG A 76 -4.24 2.22 14.64
N MET A 77 -3.74 2.39 13.41
CA MET A 77 -4.59 2.71 12.25
C MET A 77 -5.51 1.55 11.89
N THR A 78 -5.02 0.31 11.91
CA THR A 78 -5.83 -0.88 11.63
C THR A 78 -6.89 -1.10 12.73
N ASP A 79 -6.58 -0.84 14.00
CA ASP A 79 -7.58 -0.83 15.08
C ASP A 79 -8.67 0.21 14.87
N TRP A 80 -8.31 1.43 14.46
CA TRP A 80 -9.28 2.49 14.18
C TRP A 80 -10.20 2.09 13.02
N LEU A 81 -9.63 1.47 11.98
CA LEU A 81 -10.39 1.00 10.83
C LEU A 81 -11.35 -0.14 11.21
N ALA A 82 -10.88 -1.13 11.98
CA ALA A 82 -11.71 -2.22 12.47
C ALA A 82 -12.88 -1.72 13.34
N LYS A 83 -12.62 -0.73 14.22
CA LYS A 83 -13.67 -0.06 15.02
C LYS A 83 -14.66 0.70 14.14
N ALA A 84 -14.19 1.40 13.12
CA ALA A 84 -15.05 2.14 12.19
C ALA A 84 -15.99 1.21 11.40
N PHE A 85 -15.54 -0.01 11.08
CA PHE A 85 -16.36 -1.05 10.45
C PHE A 85 -17.23 -1.85 11.43
N GLY A 86 -17.11 -1.61 12.74
CA GLY A 86 -17.87 -2.34 13.77
C GLY A 86 -17.47 -3.81 13.86
N LEU A 87 -16.21 -4.15 13.57
CA LEU A 87 -15.72 -5.53 13.67
C LEU A 87 -15.66 -5.99 15.14
N PRO A 88 -15.79 -7.30 15.41
CA PRO A 88 -15.61 -7.85 16.74
C PRO A 88 -14.24 -7.50 17.35
N ALA A 89 -14.18 -7.44 18.68
CA ALA A 89 -12.92 -7.17 19.40
C ALA A 89 -11.82 -8.19 19.09
N ASP A 90 -12.20 -9.39 18.64
CA ASP A 90 -11.31 -10.45 18.14
C ASP A 90 -10.45 -10.06 16.92
N PHE A 91 -10.73 -8.92 16.27
CA PHE A 91 -9.94 -8.40 15.15
C PHE A 91 -9.05 -7.21 15.52
N LEU A 92 -9.11 -6.71 16.76
CA LEU A 92 -8.29 -5.59 17.21
C LEU A 92 -6.92 -6.09 17.64
N ASN A 93 -5.87 -5.33 17.35
CA ASN A 93 -4.50 -5.65 17.78
C ASN A 93 -4.31 -5.52 19.30
N ASP A 94 -5.07 -4.64 19.95
CA ASP A 94 -5.00 -4.38 21.41
C ASP A 94 -5.77 -5.41 22.26
N HIS A 95 -6.18 -6.54 21.68
CA HIS A 95 -6.89 -7.60 22.40
C HIS A 95 -5.94 -8.74 22.85
N ASN A 96 -6.41 -9.59 23.78
CA ASN A 96 -5.65 -10.75 24.24
C ASN A 96 -5.86 -12.03 23.37
N GLY A 97 -6.56 -11.92 22.24
CA GLY A 97 -6.83 -13.04 21.34
C GLY A 97 -5.74 -13.24 20.28
N PRO A 98 -5.94 -14.20 19.35
CA PRO A 98 -4.99 -14.47 18.27
C PRO A 98 -5.16 -13.57 17.03
N GLY A 99 -6.15 -12.67 17.01
CA GLY A 99 -6.38 -11.76 15.89
C GLY A 99 -5.36 -10.63 15.77
N ALA A 100 -5.24 -10.09 14.56
CA ALA A 100 -4.41 -8.93 14.27
C ALA A 100 -4.84 -8.29 12.95
N GLY A 101 -4.53 -7.01 12.78
CA GLY A 101 -4.69 -6.27 11.54
C GLY A 101 -3.33 -5.83 11.00
N ILE A 102 -3.10 -6.08 9.71
CA ILE A 102 -1.90 -5.64 8.98
C ILE A 102 -2.30 -5.04 7.64
N ILE A 103 -1.52 -4.08 7.16
CA ILE A 103 -1.69 -3.46 5.83
C ILE A 103 -0.91 -4.30 4.82
N GLN A 104 -1.59 -4.69 3.74
CA GLN A 104 -0.99 -5.42 2.62
C GLN A 104 -1.12 -4.60 1.35
N SER A 105 -0.23 -4.83 0.38
CA SER A 105 -0.20 -4.09 -0.88
C SER A 105 -1.45 -4.33 -1.73
N THR A 106 -1.96 -5.56 -1.75
CA THR A 106 -3.14 -5.94 -2.52
C THR A 106 -4.05 -6.90 -1.77
N ALA A 107 -5.32 -6.97 -2.19
CA ALA A 107 -6.27 -7.97 -1.71
C ALA A 107 -5.82 -9.41 -2.05
N SER A 108 -5.13 -9.59 -3.18
CA SER A 108 -4.57 -10.88 -3.60
C SER A 108 -3.49 -11.36 -2.63
N ASP A 109 -2.59 -10.47 -2.20
CA ASP A 109 -1.54 -10.79 -1.23
C ASP A 109 -2.14 -11.21 0.12
N ALA A 110 -3.10 -10.43 0.63
CA ALA A 110 -3.80 -10.75 1.86
C ALA A 110 -4.52 -12.11 1.79
N THR A 111 -5.19 -12.39 0.66
CA THR A 111 -5.87 -13.68 0.42
C THR A 111 -4.86 -14.83 0.36
N PHE A 112 -3.74 -14.63 -0.33
CA PHE A 112 -2.68 -15.62 -0.44
C PHE A 112 -2.06 -15.96 0.92
N VAL A 113 -1.75 -14.94 1.73
CA VAL A 113 -1.26 -15.11 3.11
C VAL A 113 -2.27 -15.89 3.96
N ALA A 114 -3.56 -15.56 3.87
CA ALA A 114 -4.61 -16.28 4.59
C ALA A 114 -4.69 -17.77 4.20
N ILE A 115 -4.61 -18.08 2.90
CA ILE A 115 -4.60 -19.46 2.40
C ILE A 115 -3.34 -20.20 2.87
N LEU A 116 -2.17 -19.56 2.82
CA LEU A 116 -0.92 -20.15 3.31
C LEU A 116 -0.98 -20.45 4.82
N ALA A 117 -1.51 -19.54 5.62
CA ALA A 117 -1.70 -19.74 7.05
C ALA A 117 -2.66 -20.91 7.34
N ALA A 118 -3.77 -20.99 6.61
CA ALA A 118 -4.72 -22.10 6.72
C ALA A 118 -4.08 -23.45 6.33
N ARG A 119 -3.31 -23.48 5.24
CA ARG A 119 -2.54 -24.65 4.83
C ARG A 119 -1.52 -25.06 5.90
N GLY A 120 -0.75 -24.11 6.43
CA GLY A 120 0.25 -24.37 7.46
C GLY A 120 -0.36 -25.02 8.70
N ARG A 121 -1.48 -24.48 9.17
CA ARG A 121 -2.25 -25.05 10.29
C ARG A 121 -2.69 -26.49 10.01
N MET A 122 -3.17 -26.79 8.79
CA MET A 122 -3.57 -28.15 8.44
C MET A 122 -2.40 -29.12 8.36
N VAL A 123 -1.23 -28.68 7.90
CA VAL A 123 -0.01 -29.50 7.86
C VAL A 123 0.42 -29.90 9.27
N GLU A 124 0.34 -28.99 10.24
CA GLU A 124 0.64 -29.26 11.65
C GLU A 124 -0.32 -30.26 12.29
N VAL A 125 -1.59 -30.30 11.87
CA VAL A 125 -2.60 -31.23 12.39
C VAL A 125 -2.40 -32.66 11.87
N ILE A 126 -1.87 -32.82 10.65
CA ILE A 126 -1.70 -34.13 10.01
C ILE A 126 -0.29 -34.73 10.17
N SER A 127 0.67 -33.95 10.66
CA SER A 127 2.06 -34.39 10.93
C SER A 127 2.21 -34.90 12.36
#